data_AF-A0A6P0K9R9-F1
#
_entry.id   AF-A0A6P0K9R9-F1
#
_cell.length_a   1.000
_cell.length_b   1.000
_cell.length_c   1.000
_cell.angle_alpha   90.00
_cell.angle_beta   90.00
_cell.angle_gamma   90.00
#
_symmetry.space_group_name_H-M   'P 1'
#
loop_
_entity.id
_entity.type
_entity.pdbx_description
1 polymer ?
#
loop_
_entity_poly.entity_id
_entity_poly.type
_entity_poly.pdbx_seq_one_letter_code
_entity_poly.pdbx_strand_id
1 'polypeptide(L)'
;MTKLFRVEIESISSSKSRSDFSEIDLDLVAEKILESGGIIKPLVLKKTGFEKYEVVEGHFEYYAAVRAYEKNDHETEVNAVVISPESEEAVLKQVEAFRKLESTNPATATSSPVPLTTTNTNSRLTSLELRFENAINDLKIEQKRDSKKFEDEIKEIKGKMPKLMAPLEVFNTLNIVELTFRLKTTGFGDKKATKIAESIETERQKNEFSSLSDVVARVRITHGKKTQKAISSDKMVEIIDSWSKISFN
;
A
#
# COMPACT_ATOMS: atom_id res chain seq x y z
N MET A 1 -27.22 27.31 8.16
CA MET A 1 -25.82 26.85 8.04
C MET A 1 -25.11 27.18 9.34
N THR A 2 -24.50 26.19 10.00
CA THR A 2 -23.67 26.41 11.19
C THR A 2 -22.37 27.09 10.76
N LYS A 3 -22.02 28.22 11.39
CA LYS A 3 -20.80 28.99 11.09
C LYS A 3 -19.86 28.99 12.30
N LEU A 4 -18.57 29.02 12.02
CA LEU A 4 -17.53 29.25 13.02
C LEU A 4 -17.30 30.75 13.16
N PHE A 5 -17.22 31.20 14.41
CA PHE A 5 -16.95 32.57 14.80
C PHE A 5 -15.69 32.61 15.66
N ARG A 6 -15.03 33.77 15.68
CA ARG A 6 -14.06 34.10 16.71
C ARG A 6 -14.75 34.94 17.77
N VAL A 7 -14.59 34.53 19.03
CA VAL A 7 -15.28 35.13 20.16
C VAL A 7 -14.24 35.48 21.22
N GLU A 8 -14.32 36.70 21.75
CA GLU A 8 -13.45 37.16 22.82
C GLU A 8 -13.71 36.36 24.09
N ILE A 9 -12.65 35.92 24.77
CA ILE A 9 -12.79 35.02 25.91
C ILE A 9 -13.51 35.66 27.10
N GLU A 10 -13.38 36.98 27.27
CA GLU A 10 -14.04 37.77 28.33
C GLU A 10 -15.57 37.81 28.17
N SER A 11 -16.05 37.62 26.95
CA SER A 11 -17.48 37.62 26.63
C SER A 11 -18.16 36.27 26.94
N ILE A 12 -17.37 35.26 27.32
CA ILE A 12 -17.82 33.88 27.52
C ILE A 12 -17.88 33.57 29.02
N SER A 13 -18.94 32.87 29.44
CA SER A 13 -19.07 32.30 30.79
C SER A 13 -19.31 30.80 30.73
N SER A 14 -18.84 30.06 31.74
CA SER A 14 -19.10 28.63 31.89
C SER A 14 -19.97 28.38 33.13
N SER A 15 -20.95 27.49 32.99
CA SER A 15 -21.78 27.00 34.10
C SER A 15 -21.07 25.99 35.01
N LYS A 16 -19.97 25.37 34.54
CA LYS A 16 -19.10 24.48 35.34
C LYS A 16 -17.98 25.26 36.01
N SER A 17 -17.55 24.82 37.20
CA SER A 17 -16.46 25.45 37.92
C SER A 17 -15.11 25.09 37.30
N ARG A 18 -14.15 26.03 37.29
CA ARG A 18 -12.77 25.74 36.86
C ARG A 18 -12.15 24.62 37.69
N SER A 19 -12.48 24.56 38.98
CA SER A 19 -11.97 23.55 39.91
C SER A 19 -12.42 22.12 39.60
N ASP A 20 -13.40 21.94 38.70
CA ASP A 20 -13.83 20.62 38.24
C ASP A 20 -12.79 19.98 37.27
N PHE A 21 -11.76 20.73 36.88
CA PHE A 21 -10.75 20.32 35.91
C PHE A 21 -9.34 20.31 36.53
N SER A 22 -8.50 19.41 36.04
CA SER A 22 -7.10 19.28 36.47
C SER A 22 -6.28 20.48 36.00
N GLU A 23 -5.71 21.26 36.93
CA GLU A 23 -4.86 22.41 36.59
C GLU A 23 -3.63 22.00 35.77
N ILE A 24 -3.08 20.79 35.99
CA ILE A 24 -1.95 20.26 35.21
C ILE A 24 -2.35 20.09 33.74
N ASP A 25 -3.52 19.51 33.49
CA ASP A 25 -4.02 19.28 32.13
C ASP A 25 -4.41 20.60 31.45
N LEU A 26 -4.99 21.54 32.21
CA LEU A 26 -5.28 22.89 31.73
C LEU A 26 -4.00 23.63 31.33
N ASP A 27 -2.95 23.55 32.14
CA ASP A 27 -1.66 24.20 31.87
C ASP A 27 -0.98 23.62 30.62
N LEU A 28 -1.00 22.29 30.48
CA LEU A 28 -0.44 21.59 29.33
C LEU A 28 -1.16 22.00 28.04
N VAL A 29 -2.49 21.97 28.04
CA VAL A 29 -3.28 22.32 26.85
C VAL A 29 -3.17 23.80 26.54
N ALA A 30 -3.10 24.67 27.56
CA ALA A 30 -2.88 26.10 27.37
C ALA A 30 -1.58 26.41 26.62
N GLU A 31 -0.48 25.73 26.96
CA GLU A 31 0.79 25.86 26.23
C GLU A 31 0.64 25.46 24.76
N LYS A 32 -0.08 24.36 24.49
CA LYS A 32 -0.35 23.92 23.11
C LYS A 32 -1.28 24.85 22.34
N ILE A 33 -2.21 25.52 23.02
CA ILE A 33 -3.06 26.55 22.41
C ILE A 33 -2.20 27.75 21.98
N LEU A 34 -1.24 28.18 22.81
CA LEU A 34 -0.33 29.26 22.46
C LEU A 34 0.61 28.89 21.31
N GLU A 35 1.15 27.67 21.30
CA GLU A 35 1.99 27.16 20.20
C GLU A 35 1.23 27.07 18.87
N SER A 36 -0.04 26.66 18.92
CA SER A 36 -0.87 26.46 17.73
C SER A 36 -1.67 27.70 17.29
N GLY A 37 -1.72 28.73 18.12
CA GLY A 37 -2.47 29.97 17.86
C GLY A 37 -3.99 29.85 18.02
N GLY A 38 -4.48 28.83 18.73
CA GLY A 38 -5.92 28.70 19.04
C GLY A 38 -6.37 27.26 19.35
N ILE A 39 -7.62 27.13 19.80
CA ILE A 39 -8.24 25.81 20.02
C ILE A 39 -8.64 25.17 18.69
N ILE A 40 -8.31 23.87 18.56
CA ILE A 40 -8.68 23.05 17.39
C ILE A 40 -10.11 22.50 17.49
N LYS A 41 -10.63 22.31 18.71
CA LYS A 41 -12.00 21.87 18.97
C LYS A 41 -12.83 23.12 19.29
N PRO A 42 -13.70 23.58 18.38
CA PRO A 42 -14.45 24.80 18.61
C PRO A 42 -15.42 24.66 19.78
N LEU A 43 -15.58 25.71 20.59
CA LEU A 43 -16.58 25.74 21.65
C LEU A 43 -17.98 25.77 21.07
N VAL A 44 -18.95 25.17 21.76
CA VAL A 44 -20.36 25.37 21.44
C VAL A 44 -20.93 26.37 22.42
N LEU A 45 -21.37 27.52 21.92
CA LEU A 45 -21.81 28.65 22.71
C LEU A 45 -23.29 28.96 22.49
N LYS A 46 -24.00 29.29 23.58
CA LYS A 46 -25.34 29.85 23.56
C LYS A 46 -25.29 31.34 23.83
N LYS A 47 -25.94 32.15 23.01
CA LYS A 47 -26.04 33.60 23.24
C LYS A 47 -26.99 33.87 24.41
N THR A 48 -26.49 34.53 25.45
CA THR A 48 -27.27 34.87 26.67
C THR A 48 -27.57 36.37 26.79
N GLY A 49 -26.90 37.22 25.99
CA GLY A 49 -27.13 38.65 25.96
C GLY A 49 -26.50 39.35 24.75
N PHE A 50 -26.41 40.67 24.80
CA PHE A 50 -25.64 41.43 23.82
C PHE A 50 -24.15 41.10 24.03
N GLU A 51 -23.53 40.47 23.02
CA GLU A 51 -22.13 40.03 23.05
C GLU A 51 -21.77 39.24 24.31
N LYS A 52 -22.70 38.43 24.82
CA LYS A 52 -22.46 37.52 25.95
C LYS A 52 -22.87 36.11 25.58
N TYR A 53 -22.00 35.18 25.92
CA TYR A 53 -22.12 33.79 25.53
C TYR A 53 -21.91 32.87 26.73
N GLU A 54 -22.63 31.75 26.74
CA GLU A 54 -22.46 30.69 27.72
C GLU A 54 -21.99 29.43 27.02
N VAL A 55 -20.99 28.76 27.62
CA VAL A 55 -20.49 27.47 27.13
C VAL A 55 -21.56 26.39 27.35
N VAL A 56 -21.96 25.76 26.26
CA VAL A 56 -22.86 24.59 26.24
C VAL A 56 -22.05 23.30 26.19
N GLU A 57 -20.96 23.29 25.41
CA GLU A 57 -20.04 22.17 25.28
C GLU A 57 -18.61 22.69 25.11
N GLY A 58 -17.63 21.94 25.64
CA GLY A 58 -16.22 22.33 25.61
C GLY A 58 -15.76 23.15 26.83
N HIS A 59 -16.32 22.88 28.02
CA HIS A 59 -15.96 23.62 29.24
C HIS A 59 -14.48 23.49 29.62
N PHE A 60 -13.87 22.33 29.38
CA PHE A 60 -12.44 22.13 29.63
C PHE A 60 -11.60 22.98 28.67
N GLU A 61 -11.93 22.95 27.39
CA GLU A 61 -11.28 23.72 26.33
C GLU A 61 -11.42 25.22 26.56
N TYR A 62 -12.58 25.67 27.07
CA TYR A 62 -12.78 27.05 27.51
C TYR A 62 -11.79 27.43 28.62
N TYR A 63 -11.70 26.63 29.69
CA TYR A 63 -10.77 26.94 30.78
C TYR A 63 -9.29 26.83 30.37
N ALA A 64 -8.94 25.93 29.45
CA ALA A 64 -7.60 25.84 28.90
C ALA A 64 -7.26 27.08 28.07
N ALA A 65 -8.23 27.61 27.31
CA ALA A 65 -8.07 28.87 26.60
C ALA A 65 -7.98 30.07 27.58
N VAL A 66 -8.74 30.10 28.68
CA VAL A 66 -8.61 31.13 29.73
C VAL A 66 -7.20 31.07 30.34
N ARG A 67 -6.68 29.87 30.56
CA ARG A 67 -5.32 29.69 31.06
C ARG A 67 -4.26 30.16 30.07
N ALA A 68 -4.48 29.99 28.77
CA ALA A 68 -3.62 30.53 27.73
C ALA A 68 -3.70 32.07 27.67
N TYR A 69 -4.89 32.64 27.81
CA TYR A 69 -5.16 34.08 27.88
C TYR A 69 -4.40 34.75 29.02
N GLU A 70 -4.44 34.16 30.23
CA GLU A 70 -3.69 34.61 31.41
C GLU A 70 -2.16 34.62 31.18
N LYS A 71 -1.65 33.79 30.27
CA LYS A 71 -0.22 33.64 29.99
C LYS A 71 0.28 34.58 28.87
N ASN A 72 -0.59 35.00 27.95
CA ASN A 72 -0.21 35.71 26.72
C ASN A 72 -0.92 37.05 26.55
N ASP A 73 -0.62 37.99 27.47
CA ASP A 73 -1.03 39.41 27.47
C ASP A 73 -2.47 39.69 27.01
N HIS A 74 -3.39 38.76 27.30
CA HIS A 74 -4.81 38.95 27.06
C HIS A 74 -5.23 39.13 25.57
N GLU A 75 -4.51 38.55 24.61
CA GLU A 75 -4.83 38.70 23.16
C GLU A 75 -5.54 37.49 22.51
N THR A 76 -6.26 36.65 23.27
CA THR A 76 -6.79 35.40 22.71
C THR A 76 -8.30 35.43 22.43
N GLU A 77 -8.66 35.37 21.14
CA GLU A 77 -9.98 34.96 20.68
C GLU A 77 -10.05 33.42 20.59
N VAL A 78 -11.24 32.86 20.83
CA VAL A 78 -11.49 31.41 20.69
C VAL A 78 -12.40 31.11 19.51
N ASN A 79 -12.11 30.00 18.82
CA ASN A 79 -12.97 29.49 17.76
C ASN A 79 -14.23 28.88 18.38
N ALA A 80 -15.41 29.33 17.97
CA ALA A 80 -16.67 28.88 18.53
C ALA A 80 -17.79 28.77 17.49
N VAL A 81 -18.70 27.83 17.75
CA VAL A 81 -20.00 27.72 17.08
C VAL A 81 -21.04 28.37 17.98
N VAL A 82 -21.62 29.48 17.53
CA VAL A 82 -22.72 30.15 18.23
C VAL A 82 -24.05 29.57 17.78
N ILE A 83 -24.82 29.03 18.73
CA ILE A 83 -26.13 28.44 18.49
C ILE A 83 -27.14 29.52 18.12
N SER A 84 -27.81 29.36 16.98
CA SER A 84 -29.03 30.11 16.63
C SER A 84 -30.27 29.41 17.22
N PRO A 85 -31.29 30.14 17.73
CA PRO A 85 -32.51 29.55 18.29
C PRO A 85 -33.19 28.53 17.38
N GLU A 86 -33.15 28.74 16.06
CA GLU A 86 -33.74 27.84 15.06
C GLU A 86 -33.04 26.48 14.95
N SER A 87 -31.78 26.40 15.40
CA SER A 87 -30.90 25.23 15.26
C SER A 87 -30.49 24.61 16.60
N GLU A 88 -30.97 25.16 17.71
CA GLU A 88 -30.54 24.78 19.08
C GLU A 88 -30.77 23.29 19.35
N GLU A 89 -31.97 22.78 19.05
CA GLU A 89 -32.29 21.37 19.28
C GLU A 89 -31.40 20.42 18.45
N ALA A 90 -31.12 20.77 17.19
CA ALA A 90 -30.29 19.96 16.30
C ALA A 90 -28.83 19.92 16.76
N VAL A 91 -28.28 21.06 17.18
CA VAL A 91 -26.91 21.18 17.69
C VAL A 91 -26.76 20.43 19.01
N LEU A 92 -27.73 20.57 19.93
CA LEU A 92 -27.72 19.83 21.21
C LEU A 92 -27.78 18.32 21.01
N LYS A 93 -28.63 17.82 20.10
CA LYS A 93 -28.67 16.39 19.75
C LYS A 93 -27.35 15.90 19.17
N GLN A 94 -26.67 16.72 18.37
CA GLN A 94 -25.37 16.39 17.82
C GLN A 94 -24.29 16.31 18.91
N VAL A 95 -24.27 17.29 19.82
CA VAL A 95 -23.38 17.27 21.01
C VAL A 95 -23.63 16.03 21.85
N GLU A 96 -24.90 15.70 22.13
CA GLU A 96 -25.25 14.54 22.93
C GLU A 96 -24.85 13.22 22.24
N ALA A 97 -25.01 13.13 20.92
CA ALA A 97 -24.57 11.98 20.14
C ALA A 97 -23.05 11.80 20.19
N PHE A 98 -22.27 12.88 20.03
CA PHE A 98 -20.81 12.82 20.14
C PHE A 98 -20.36 12.47 21.56
N ARG A 99 -20.99 13.05 22.58
CA ARG A 99 -20.69 12.70 23.98
C ARG A 99 -20.98 11.24 24.29
N LYS A 100 -22.07 10.67 23.76
CA LYS A 100 -22.38 9.23 23.89
C LYS A 100 -21.31 8.38 23.21
N LEU A 101 -20.83 8.76 22.04
CA LEU A 101 -19.75 8.07 21.34
C LEU A 101 -18.42 8.16 22.10
N GLU A 102 -18.08 9.32 22.65
CA GLU A 102 -16.87 9.53 23.48
C GLU A 102 -16.96 8.77 24.81
N SER A 103 -18.15 8.66 25.41
CA SER A 103 -18.39 7.95 26.69
C SER A 103 -18.52 6.43 26.53
N THR A 104 -18.65 5.90 25.30
CA THR A 104 -18.71 4.45 25.05
C THR A 104 -17.32 3.79 25.01
N ASN A 105 -16.27 4.52 25.39
CA ASN A 105 -14.94 3.99 25.64
C ASN A 105 -14.77 3.70 27.15
N PRO A 106 -14.70 2.43 27.60
CA PRO A 106 -14.62 2.14 29.03
C PRO A 106 -13.18 2.27 29.52
N ALA A 107 -12.85 3.43 30.07
CA ALA A 107 -11.70 3.60 30.96
C ALA A 107 -12.11 4.32 32.25
N THR A 108 -12.41 3.49 33.26
CA THR A 108 -12.17 3.68 34.71
C THR A 108 -12.76 4.90 35.44
N ALA A 109 -13.75 4.65 36.31
CA ALA A 109 -13.92 5.36 37.58
C ALA A 109 -14.34 4.38 38.67
N THR A 110 -13.47 4.23 39.67
CA THR A 110 -13.56 3.32 40.82
C THR A 110 -14.28 4.03 41.98
N SER A 111 -15.46 3.55 42.38
CA SER A 111 -15.84 3.38 43.81
C SER A 111 -17.25 2.75 43.94
N SER A 112 -17.31 1.62 44.64
CA SER A 112 -18.47 0.90 45.20
C SER A 112 -19.22 -0.13 44.34
N PRO A 113 -19.68 -1.26 44.94
CA PRO A 113 -19.70 -2.57 44.29
C PRO A 113 -21.12 -3.01 43.87
N VAL A 114 -21.30 -3.35 42.59
CA VAL A 114 -22.52 -3.99 42.06
C VAL A 114 -22.08 -4.98 40.96
N PRO A 115 -22.65 -6.20 40.88
CA PRO A 115 -21.89 -7.40 40.50
C PRO A 115 -21.57 -7.52 39.01
N LEU A 116 -20.35 -8.02 38.78
CA LEU A 116 -19.74 -8.40 37.52
C LEU A 116 -20.68 -9.24 36.65
N THR A 117 -21.16 -8.67 35.55
CA THR A 117 -21.56 -9.44 34.36
C THR A 117 -20.39 -9.47 33.37
N THR A 118 -19.29 -10.10 33.80
CA THR A 118 -18.07 -10.32 32.99
C THR A 118 -18.24 -11.35 31.87
N THR A 119 -19.41 -12.00 31.78
CA THR A 119 -19.61 -13.08 30.81
C THR A 119 -19.75 -12.56 29.37
N ASN A 120 -20.25 -11.33 29.16
CA ASN A 120 -20.60 -10.83 27.83
C ASN A 120 -19.45 -10.08 27.13
N THR A 121 -18.51 -9.51 27.88
CA THR A 121 -17.30 -8.88 27.33
C THR A 121 -16.25 -9.92 27.01
N ASN A 122 -16.06 -10.92 27.88
CA ASN A 122 -15.14 -12.03 27.62
C ASN A 122 -15.59 -12.87 26.41
N SER A 123 -16.90 -13.15 26.28
CA SER A 123 -17.40 -13.91 25.12
C SER A 123 -17.22 -13.15 23.79
N ARG A 124 -17.40 -11.83 23.79
CA ARG A 124 -17.11 -10.98 22.62
C ARG A 124 -15.62 -10.92 22.30
N LEU A 125 -14.76 -10.83 23.31
CA LEU A 125 -13.32 -10.82 23.13
C LEU A 125 -12.83 -12.15 22.54
N THR A 126 -13.25 -13.28 23.11
CA THR A 126 -12.92 -14.62 22.58
C THR A 126 -13.45 -14.81 21.15
N SER A 127 -14.64 -14.28 20.83
CA SER A 127 -15.19 -14.35 19.47
C SER A 127 -14.39 -13.51 18.47
N LEU A 128 -13.83 -12.38 18.91
CA LEU A 128 -12.96 -11.54 18.10
C LEU A 128 -11.58 -12.18 17.92
N GLU A 129 -11.00 -12.71 18.99
CA GLU A 129 -9.75 -13.47 18.95
C GLU A 129 -9.84 -14.65 17.98
N LEU A 130 -10.90 -15.46 18.06
CA LEU A 130 -11.14 -16.58 17.15
C LEU A 130 -11.28 -16.10 15.68
N ARG A 131 -11.96 -14.97 15.45
CA ARG A 131 -12.07 -14.40 14.10
C ARG A 131 -10.73 -13.90 13.56
N PHE A 132 -9.90 -13.30 14.39
CA PHE A 132 -8.55 -12.88 14.01
C PHE A 132 -7.64 -14.07 13.75
N GLU A 133 -7.66 -15.10 14.59
CA GLU A 133 -6.89 -16.32 14.37
C GLU A 133 -7.27 -16.99 13.06
N ASN A 134 -8.57 -17.11 12.77
CA ASN A 134 -9.05 -17.66 11.51
C ASN A 134 -8.62 -16.81 10.31
N ALA A 135 -8.77 -15.48 10.38
CA ALA A 135 -8.36 -14.58 9.30
C ALA A 135 -6.84 -14.65 9.03
N ILE A 136 -6.03 -14.74 10.07
CA ILE A 136 -4.57 -14.89 9.96
C ILE A 136 -4.23 -16.26 9.35
N ASN A 137 -4.91 -17.32 9.76
CA ASN A 137 -4.67 -18.66 9.24
C ASN A 137 -5.07 -18.77 7.76
N ASP A 138 -6.21 -18.21 7.37
CA ASP A 138 -6.65 -18.15 5.97
C ASP A 138 -5.65 -17.38 5.11
N LEU A 139 -5.21 -16.21 5.57
CA LEU A 139 -4.19 -15.41 4.87
C LEU A 139 -2.88 -16.17 4.72
N LYS A 140 -2.46 -16.91 5.75
CA LYS A 140 -1.24 -17.73 5.71
C LYS A 140 -1.37 -18.92 4.75
N ILE A 141 -2.55 -19.53 4.68
CA ILE A 141 -2.85 -20.62 3.74
C ILE A 141 -2.82 -20.08 2.31
N GLU A 142 -3.44 -18.93 2.05
CA GLU A 142 -3.46 -18.27 0.75
C GLU A 142 -2.04 -17.88 0.31
N GLN A 143 -1.28 -17.22 1.18
CA GLN A 143 0.12 -16.88 0.92
C GLN A 143 0.97 -18.11 0.59
N LYS A 144 0.80 -19.21 1.32
CA LYS A 144 1.54 -20.46 1.07
C LYS A 144 1.11 -21.10 -0.25
N ARG A 145 -0.17 -21.04 -0.59
CA ARG A 145 -0.71 -21.55 -1.86
C ARG A 145 -0.16 -20.75 -3.04
N ASP A 146 -0.15 -19.43 -2.95
CA ASP A 146 0.35 -18.56 -4.01
C ASP A 146 1.85 -18.69 -4.17
N SER A 147 2.61 -18.72 -3.07
CA SER A 147 4.06 -19.00 -3.11
C SER A 147 4.35 -20.32 -3.82
N LYS A 148 3.57 -21.37 -3.53
CA LYS A 148 3.71 -22.67 -4.19
C LYS A 148 3.36 -22.60 -5.68
N LYS A 149 2.29 -21.90 -6.06
CA LYS A 149 1.94 -21.69 -7.47
C LYS A 149 3.05 -20.96 -8.22
N PHE A 150 3.61 -19.90 -7.65
CA PHE A 150 4.73 -19.19 -8.25
C PHE A 150 5.97 -20.06 -8.37
N GLU A 151 6.28 -20.86 -7.35
CA GLU A 151 7.39 -21.82 -7.41
C GLU A 151 7.19 -22.85 -8.53
N ASP A 152 5.97 -23.39 -8.67
CA ASP A 152 5.63 -24.35 -9.72
C ASP A 152 5.70 -23.69 -11.12
N GLU A 153 5.18 -22.46 -11.28
CA GLU A 153 5.28 -21.68 -12.52
C GLU A 153 6.75 -21.35 -12.87
N ILE A 154 7.56 -20.94 -11.90
CA ILE A 154 9.00 -20.71 -12.10
C ILE A 154 9.69 -21.99 -12.53
N LYS A 155 9.34 -23.14 -11.93
CA LYS A 155 9.91 -24.44 -12.30
C LYS A 155 9.51 -24.85 -13.71
N GLU A 156 8.26 -24.60 -14.11
CA GLU A 156 7.78 -24.84 -15.47
C GLU A 156 8.48 -23.94 -16.49
N ILE A 157 8.60 -22.63 -16.19
CA ILE A 157 9.33 -21.67 -17.01
C ILE A 157 10.80 -22.10 -17.12
N LYS A 158 11.48 -22.43 -16.01
CA LYS A 158 12.86 -22.94 -16.02
C LYS A 158 12.99 -24.22 -16.84
N GLY A 159 12.01 -25.11 -16.80
CA GLY A 159 11.98 -26.34 -17.61
C GLY A 159 11.79 -26.08 -19.12
N LYS A 160 11.07 -25.02 -19.47
CA LYS A 160 10.88 -24.54 -20.85
C LYS A 160 11.99 -23.59 -21.30
N MET A 161 12.80 -23.08 -20.37
CA MET A 161 13.89 -22.17 -20.66
C MET A 161 15.02 -22.98 -21.31
N PRO A 162 15.39 -22.68 -22.56
CA PRO A 162 16.42 -23.46 -23.21
C PRO A 162 17.75 -23.17 -22.52
N LYS A 163 18.42 -24.23 -22.03
CA LYS A 163 19.68 -24.17 -21.29
C LYS A 163 20.62 -23.13 -21.92
N LEU A 164 21.29 -22.33 -21.08
CA LEU A 164 22.39 -21.47 -21.48
C LEU A 164 23.49 -22.36 -22.07
N MET A 165 23.42 -22.55 -23.38
CA MET A 165 24.36 -23.31 -24.17
C MET A 165 25.08 -22.33 -25.06
N ALA A 166 26.40 -22.45 -25.14
CA ALA A 166 27.17 -21.63 -26.06
C ALA A 166 26.64 -21.89 -27.49
N PRO A 167 26.59 -20.87 -28.37
CA PRO A 167 26.06 -21.05 -29.72
C PRO A 167 26.66 -22.23 -30.49
N LEU A 168 27.94 -22.55 -30.24
CA LEU A 168 28.60 -23.73 -30.81
C LEU A 168 28.02 -25.04 -30.31
N GLU A 169 27.77 -25.17 -29.00
CA GLU A 169 27.13 -26.35 -28.41
C GLU A 169 25.72 -26.50 -28.95
N VAL A 170 24.98 -25.40 -29.10
CA VAL A 170 23.64 -25.42 -29.71
C VAL A 170 23.65 -26.07 -31.09
N PHE A 171 24.62 -25.73 -31.95
CA PHE A 171 24.76 -26.34 -33.27
C PHE A 171 25.11 -27.83 -33.21
N ASN A 172 25.92 -28.25 -32.24
CA ASN A 172 26.35 -29.64 -32.11
C ASN A 172 25.31 -30.54 -31.43
N THR A 173 24.47 -30.04 -30.51
CA THR A 173 23.67 -30.90 -29.63
C THR A 173 22.16 -30.78 -29.79
N LEU A 174 21.59 -29.63 -30.17
CA LEU A 174 20.12 -29.47 -30.20
C LEU A 174 19.51 -30.29 -31.34
N ASN A 175 18.34 -30.89 -31.12
CA ASN A 175 17.62 -31.60 -32.19
C ASN A 175 17.05 -30.62 -33.24
N ILE A 176 16.63 -31.13 -34.40
CA ILE A 176 16.12 -30.31 -35.52
C ILE A 176 14.99 -29.37 -35.09
N VAL A 177 14.08 -29.79 -34.20
CA VAL A 177 12.92 -29.00 -33.77
C VAL A 177 13.37 -27.82 -32.89
N GLU A 178 14.21 -28.09 -31.90
CA GLU A 178 14.78 -27.08 -31.00
C GLU A 178 15.69 -26.10 -31.74
N LEU A 179 16.50 -26.61 -32.66
CA LEU A 179 17.38 -25.80 -33.49
C LEU A 179 16.58 -24.91 -34.45
N THR A 180 15.50 -25.43 -35.04
CA THR A 180 14.58 -24.63 -35.85
C THR A 180 13.96 -23.51 -35.02
N PHE A 181 13.50 -23.79 -33.80
CA PHE A 181 12.95 -22.78 -32.90
C PHE A 181 13.97 -21.69 -32.57
N ARG A 182 15.20 -22.06 -32.19
CA ARG A 182 16.30 -21.12 -31.94
C ARG A 182 16.67 -20.28 -33.16
N LEU A 183 16.62 -20.84 -34.37
CA LEU A 183 16.85 -20.06 -35.60
C LEU A 183 15.70 -19.09 -35.89
N LYS A 184 14.45 -19.43 -35.55
CA LYS A 184 13.33 -18.47 -35.68
C LYS A 184 13.51 -17.25 -34.77
N THR A 185 14.03 -17.43 -33.55
CA THR A 185 14.25 -16.30 -32.63
C THR A 185 15.29 -15.29 -33.13
N THR A 186 16.11 -15.65 -34.12
CA THR A 186 17.10 -14.77 -34.76
C THR A 186 16.59 -14.14 -36.06
N GLY A 187 15.30 -14.32 -36.37
CA GLY A 187 14.63 -13.70 -37.52
C GLY A 187 14.67 -14.52 -38.82
N PHE A 188 15.07 -15.81 -38.77
CA PHE A 188 14.89 -16.69 -39.93
C PHE A 188 13.41 -17.08 -40.09
N GLY A 189 12.85 -16.89 -41.27
CA GLY A 189 11.49 -17.35 -41.58
C GLY A 189 11.37 -18.88 -41.54
N ASP A 190 10.20 -19.39 -41.15
CA ASP A 190 9.93 -20.80 -40.85
C ASP A 190 10.56 -21.81 -41.80
N LYS A 191 10.25 -21.72 -43.10
CA LYS A 191 10.75 -22.67 -44.12
C LYS A 191 12.27 -22.62 -44.27
N LYS A 192 12.89 -21.45 -44.05
CA LYS A 192 14.33 -21.25 -44.14
C LYS A 192 15.01 -21.82 -42.88
N ALA A 193 14.45 -21.58 -41.70
CA ALA A 193 14.95 -22.11 -40.44
C ALA A 193 14.99 -23.66 -40.45
N THR A 194 13.93 -24.31 -40.93
CA THR A 194 13.88 -25.79 -41.03
C THR A 194 14.96 -26.34 -41.96
N LYS A 195 15.15 -25.76 -43.15
CA LYS A 195 16.21 -26.19 -44.09
C LYS A 195 17.62 -26.00 -43.54
N ILE A 196 17.83 -24.92 -42.78
CA ILE A 196 19.12 -24.65 -42.13
C ILE A 196 19.35 -25.71 -41.04
N ALA A 197 18.35 -26.01 -40.21
CA ALA A 197 18.44 -27.03 -39.17
C ALA A 197 18.73 -28.44 -39.73
N GLU A 198 18.05 -28.84 -40.82
CA GLU A 198 18.31 -30.10 -41.52
C GLU A 198 19.74 -30.16 -42.09
N SER A 199 20.24 -29.05 -42.65
CA SER A 199 21.62 -28.98 -43.15
C SER A 199 22.64 -29.08 -42.01
N ILE A 200 22.37 -28.45 -40.87
CA ILE A 200 23.23 -28.52 -39.68
C ILE A 200 23.29 -29.96 -39.16
N GLU A 201 22.14 -30.64 -39.05
CA GLU A 201 22.07 -32.06 -38.65
C GLU A 201 22.91 -32.94 -39.58
N THR A 202 22.75 -32.75 -40.90
CA THR A 202 23.46 -33.55 -41.90
C THR A 202 24.97 -33.34 -41.84
N GLU A 203 25.42 -32.10 -41.62
CA GLU A 203 26.86 -31.79 -41.53
C GLU A 203 27.48 -32.23 -40.21
N ARG A 204 26.79 -32.09 -39.07
CA ARG A 204 27.32 -32.51 -37.77
C ARG A 204 27.41 -34.04 -37.62
N GLN A 205 26.52 -34.78 -38.28
CA GLN A 205 26.61 -36.24 -38.33
C GLN A 205 27.88 -36.75 -39.05
N LYS A 206 28.48 -35.93 -39.92
CA LYS A 206 29.78 -36.25 -40.54
C LYS A 206 30.92 -36.01 -39.55
N ASN A 207 30.93 -34.84 -38.94
CA ASN A 207 31.86 -34.43 -37.87
C ASN A 207 31.25 -33.24 -37.12
N GLU A 208 31.42 -33.19 -35.80
CA GLU A 208 31.02 -32.02 -35.00
C GLU A 208 31.68 -30.74 -35.51
N PHE A 209 31.02 -29.60 -35.28
CA PHE A 209 31.58 -28.30 -35.61
C PHE A 209 32.65 -27.92 -34.58
N SER A 210 33.82 -27.55 -35.08
CA SER A 210 34.95 -27.12 -34.24
C SER A 210 34.85 -25.65 -33.81
N SER A 211 34.13 -24.83 -34.57
CA SER A 211 33.97 -23.39 -34.33
C SER A 211 32.75 -22.83 -35.05
N LEU A 212 32.33 -21.61 -34.71
CA LEU A 212 31.24 -20.92 -35.43
C LEU A 212 31.62 -20.58 -36.87
N SER A 213 32.91 -20.35 -37.16
CA SER A 213 33.41 -20.16 -38.53
C SER A 213 33.27 -21.44 -39.36
N ASP A 214 33.46 -22.60 -38.74
CA ASP A 214 33.27 -23.91 -39.36
C ASP A 214 31.79 -24.12 -39.74
N VAL A 215 30.85 -23.70 -38.87
CA VAL A 215 29.41 -23.68 -39.18
C VAL A 215 29.11 -22.84 -40.42
N VAL A 216 29.64 -21.61 -40.49
CA VAL A 216 29.46 -20.71 -41.65
C VAL A 216 30.06 -21.28 -42.94
N ALA A 217 31.15 -22.05 -42.84
CA ALA A 217 31.82 -22.64 -43.99
C ALA A 217 31.03 -23.81 -44.59
N ARG A 218 30.61 -24.76 -43.73
CA ARG A 218 30.04 -26.06 -44.12
C ARG A 218 28.53 -26.03 -44.37
N VAL A 219 27.77 -25.25 -43.63
CA VAL A 219 26.30 -25.29 -43.72
C VAL A 219 25.82 -24.53 -44.97
N ARG A 220 25.14 -25.25 -45.87
CA ARG A 220 24.67 -24.74 -47.16
C ARG A 220 23.21 -25.14 -47.39
N ILE A 221 22.43 -24.21 -47.92
CA ILE A 221 21.03 -24.49 -48.33
C ILE A 221 20.86 -24.24 -49.83
N THR A 222 19.96 -25.01 -50.44
CA THR A 222 19.56 -24.84 -51.84
C THR A 222 18.50 -23.74 -51.95
N HIS A 223 18.74 -22.79 -52.85
CA HIS A 223 17.76 -21.78 -53.22
C HIS A 223 17.60 -21.81 -54.75
N GLY A 224 16.51 -22.42 -55.22
CA GLY A 224 16.35 -22.76 -56.63
C GLY A 224 17.41 -23.77 -57.09
N LYS A 225 18.16 -23.43 -58.15
CA LYS A 225 19.22 -24.28 -58.73
C LYS A 225 20.61 -24.04 -58.13
N LYS A 226 20.78 -23.10 -57.20
CA LYS A 226 22.08 -22.71 -56.64
C LYS A 226 22.17 -23.07 -55.15
N THR A 227 23.34 -23.55 -54.73
CA THR A 227 23.70 -23.73 -53.32
C THR A 227 24.33 -22.44 -52.80
N GLN A 228 23.88 -21.98 -51.64
CA GLN A 228 24.42 -20.77 -51.01
C GLN A 228 24.71 -21.00 -49.52
N LYS A 229 25.52 -20.12 -48.92
CA LYS A 229 25.76 -20.10 -47.47
C LYS A 229 24.41 -20.04 -46.75
N ALA A 230 24.20 -20.97 -45.83
CA ALA A 230 22.99 -21.02 -45.03
C ALA A 230 22.94 -19.87 -44.01
N ILE A 231 24.09 -19.60 -43.39
CA ILE A 231 24.31 -18.57 -42.38
C ILE A 231 25.51 -17.75 -42.85
N SER A 232 25.36 -16.43 -42.97
CA SER A 232 26.48 -15.51 -43.25
C SER A 232 27.22 -15.18 -41.95
N SER A 233 28.44 -14.66 -42.05
CA SER A 233 29.20 -14.20 -40.87
C SER A 233 28.42 -13.13 -40.08
N ASP A 234 27.80 -12.16 -40.76
CA ASP A 234 27.00 -11.12 -40.10
C ASP A 234 25.78 -11.73 -39.37
N LYS A 235 25.10 -12.70 -39.99
CA LYS A 235 24.00 -13.42 -39.33
C LYS A 235 24.48 -14.29 -38.18
N MET A 236 25.71 -14.80 -38.21
CA MET A 236 26.28 -15.52 -37.07
C MET A 236 26.47 -14.60 -35.87
N VAL A 237 26.85 -13.34 -36.08
CA VAL A 237 26.94 -12.35 -34.99
C VAL A 237 25.56 -12.06 -34.40
N GLU A 238 24.53 -11.89 -35.23
CA GLU A 238 23.15 -11.73 -34.73
C GLU A 238 22.65 -12.99 -33.98
N ILE A 239 23.05 -14.18 -34.41
CA ILE A 239 22.76 -15.44 -33.71
C ILE A 239 23.42 -15.43 -32.32
N ILE A 240 24.70 -15.08 -32.23
CA ILE A 240 25.42 -15.00 -30.96
C ILE A 240 24.73 -13.98 -30.04
N ASP A 241 24.40 -12.80 -30.56
CA ASP A 241 23.74 -11.74 -29.79
C ASP A 241 22.35 -12.16 -29.32
N SER A 242 21.52 -12.73 -30.19
CA SER A 242 20.17 -13.19 -29.84
C SER A 242 20.20 -14.37 -28.87
N TRP A 243 21.09 -15.33 -29.07
CA TRP A 243 21.17 -16.52 -28.21
C TRP A 243 21.87 -16.25 -26.87
N SER A 244 22.72 -15.22 -26.79
CA SER A 244 23.27 -14.72 -25.53
C SER A 244 22.32 -13.78 -24.78
N LYS A 245 21.48 -12.99 -25.49
CA LYS A 245 20.48 -12.08 -24.90
C LYS A 245 19.23 -12.76 -24.37
N ILE A 246 18.99 -14.04 -24.64
CA ILE A 246 17.96 -14.85 -23.94
C ILE A 246 18.39 -15.14 -22.47
N SER A 247 19.22 -14.27 -21.90
CA SER A 247 19.52 -14.14 -20.48
C SER A 247 18.52 -13.15 -19.89
N PHE A 248 17.31 -13.60 -19.54
CA PHE A 248 16.46 -12.83 -18.64
C PHE A 248 16.98 -13.06 -17.22
N ASN A 249 17.70 -12.07 -16.68
CA ASN A 249 17.87 -11.89 -15.25
C ASN A 249 16.52 -11.54 -14.61
#